data_AF-A0A7L1WH63-F1
#
_entry.id   AF-A0A7L1WH63-F1
#
_cell.length_a   1.000
_cell.length_b   1.000
_cell.length_c   1.000
_cell.angle_alpha   90.00
_cell.angle_beta   90.00
_cell.angle_gamma   90.00
#
_symmetry.space_group_name_H-M   'P 1'
#
loop_
_entity.id
_entity.type
_entity.pdbx_description
1 polymer ?
#
loop_
_entity_poly.entity_id
_entity_poly.type
_entity_poly.pdbx_seq_one_letter_code
_entity_poly.pdbx_strand_id
1 'polypeptide(L)'
;QTAGQSGEQELENLVLKLSVLKDFLSSIEKKALKALQEMSSATPAVPPQPLSRKAKSIPVQTFEVKLDITLGDLTKIGKSQKYTLSVDVEGGKLVVLKKQKDSQEDWNTFTHDKIRQLIKSQRVQNKLGIVFEK
;
A
#
# COMPACT_ATOMS: atom_id res chain seq x y z
N GLN A 1 -18.53 21.25 -42.34
CA GLN A 1 -17.43 20.80 -41.46
C GLN A 1 -17.79 21.22 -40.04
N THR A 2 -18.31 20.32 -39.20
CA THR A 2 -18.80 20.66 -37.85
C THR A 2 -18.41 19.64 -36.77
N ALA A 3 -17.70 18.57 -37.13
CA ALA A 3 -17.27 17.52 -36.19
C ALA A 3 -15.96 17.85 -35.43
N GLY A 4 -15.15 18.79 -35.92
CA GLY A 4 -13.85 19.13 -35.31
C GLY A 4 -13.96 20.00 -34.04
N GLN A 5 -14.97 20.88 -33.97
CA GLN A 5 -15.11 21.87 -32.89
C GLN A 5 -15.52 21.25 -31.54
N SER A 6 -16.28 20.15 -31.56
CA SER A 6 -16.68 19.44 -30.33
C SER A 6 -15.48 18.81 -29.63
N GLY A 7 -14.59 18.16 -30.39
CA GLY A 7 -13.39 17.52 -29.83
C GLY A 7 -12.38 18.51 -29.27
N GLU A 8 -12.24 19.69 -29.89
CA GLU A 8 -11.41 20.77 -29.35
C GLU A 8 -11.96 21.27 -28.01
N GLN A 9 -13.27 21.50 -27.90
CA GLN A 9 -13.89 21.97 -26.66
C GLN A 9 -13.77 20.93 -25.52
N GLU A 10 -13.86 19.65 -25.83
CA GLU A 10 -13.62 18.58 -24.85
C GLU A 10 -12.16 18.52 -24.39
N LEU A 11 -11.22 18.73 -25.31
CA LEU A 11 -9.79 18.81 -25.00
C LEU A 11 -9.47 20.01 -24.11
N GLU A 12 -10.00 21.20 -24.44
CA GLU A 12 -9.85 22.40 -23.62
C GLU A 12 -10.41 22.21 -22.20
N ASN A 13 -11.57 21.57 -22.09
CA ASN A 13 -12.15 21.23 -20.79
C ASN A 13 -11.27 20.26 -20.00
N LEU A 14 -10.66 19.28 -20.66
CA LEU A 14 -9.77 18.33 -19.98
C LEU A 14 -8.49 19.01 -19.51
N VAL A 15 -7.91 19.89 -20.33
CA VAL A 15 -6.75 20.71 -19.97
C VAL A 15 -7.07 21.60 -18.76
N LEU A 16 -8.25 22.24 -18.76
CA LEU A 16 -8.70 23.05 -17.62
C LEU A 16 -8.83 22.20 -16.35
N LYS A 17 -9.50 21.04 -16.42
CA LYS A 17 -9.64 20.11 -15.29
C LYS A 17 -8.28 19.64 -14.77
N LEU A 18 -7.35 19.31 -15.66
CA LEU A 18 -5.98 18.93 -15.30
C LEU A 18 -5.23 20.08 -14.63
N SER A 19 -5.39 21.30 -15.12
CA SER A 19 -4.76 22.47 -14.50
C SER A 19 -5.28 22.70 -13.09
N VAL A 20 -6.61 22.65 -12.89
CA VAL A 20 -7.24 22.77 -11.56
C VAL A 20 -6.74 21.67 -10.62
N LEU A 21 -6.66 20.43 -11.08
CA LEU A 21 -6.13 19.31 -10.28
C LEU A 21 -4.67 19.52 -9.91
N LYS A 22 -3.82 19.97 -10.86
CA LYS A 22 -2.41 20.29 -10.62
C LYS A 22 -2.26 21.36 -9.54
N ASP A 23 -3.03 22.44 -9.63
CA ASP A 23 -2.96 23.56 -8.69
C ASP A 23 -3.46 23.16 -7.30
N PHE A 24 -4.50 22.32 -7.23
CA PHE A 24 -5.01 21.77 -5.98
C PHE A 24 -3.97 20.88 -5.28
N LEU A 25 -3.34 19.96 -6.01
CA LEU A 25 -2.28 19.08 -5.48
C LEU A 25 -1.07 19.90 -5.02
N SER A 26 -0.64 20.90 -5.79
CA SER A 26 0.47 21.78 -5.40
C SER A 26 0.14 22.59 -4.14
N SER A 27 -1.12 23.01 -3.97
CA SER A 27 -1.57 23.68 -2.75
C SER A 27 -1.48 22.77 -1.53
N ILE A 28 -1.92 21.50 -1.66
CA ILE A 28 -1.80 20.50 -0.57
C ILE A 28 -0.33 20.30 -0.20
N GLU A 29 0.54 20.09 -1.19
CA GLU A 29 1.98 19.89 -0.97
C GLU A 29 2.60 21.07 -0.20
N LYS A 30 2.35 22.30 -0.65
CA LYS A 30 2.83 23.52 0.04
C LYS A 30 2.32 23.61 1.48
N LYS A 31 1.03 23.30 1.71
CA LYS A 31 0.45 23.30 3.06
C LYS A 31 1.06 22.22 3.96
N ALA A 32 1.32 21.03 3.41
CA ALA A 32 1.97 19.95 4.14
C ALA A 32 3.41 20.33 4.51
N LEU A 33 4.19 20.86 3.56
CA LEU A 33 5.56 21.33 3.82
C LEU A 33 5.57 22.45 4.89
N LYS A 34 4.64 23.40 4.81
CA LYS A 34 4.51 24.46 5.82
C LYS A 34 4.18 23.90 7.21
N ALA A 35 3.21 22.98 7.30
CA ALA A 35 2.84 22.36 8.57
C ALA A 35 4.02 21.60 9.22
N LEU A 36 4.80 20.88 8.40
CA LEU A 36 6.01 20.19 8.87
C LEU A 36 7.09 21.17 9.36
N GLN A 37 7.27 22.31 8.67
CA GLN A 37 8.22 23.34 9.09
C GLN A 37 7.79 24.05 10.39
N GLU A 38 6.50 24.36 10.54
CA GLU A 38 5.96 25.00 11.75
C GLU A 38 6.05 24.10 12.99
N MET A 39 5.96 22.78 12.82
CA MET A 39 6.20 21.82 13.90
C MET A 39 7.69 21.71 14.28
N SER A 40 8.60 22.00 13.35
CA SER A 40 10.05 21.95 13.58
C SER A 40 10.59 23.20 14.29
N SER A 41 9.95 24.36 14.12
CA SER A 41 10.40 25.65 14.69
C SER A 41 9.89 25.94 16.12
N ALA A 42 9.03 25.10 16.67
CA ALA A 42 8.52 25.23 18.04
C ALA A 42 9.41 24.49 19.07
N THR A 43 10.66 24.92 19.25
CA THR A 43 11.50 24.48 20.36
C THR A 43 11.86 25.65 21.30
N PRO A 44 11.17 25.80 22.45
CA PRO A 44 11.77 26.37 23.63
C PRO A 44 12.80 25.39 24.21
N ALA A 45 13.99 25.88 24.52
CA ALA A 45 15.06 25.12 25.17
C ALA A 45 14.63 24.60 26.55
N VAL A 46 14.60 23.27 26.75
CA VAL A 46 14.32 22.59 28.04
C VAL A 46 15.15 21.27 28.11
N PRO A 47 15.64 20.84 29.31
CA PRO A 47 16.89 20.09 29.53
C PRO A 47 16.91 18.62 29.09
N PRO A 48 18.07 17.93 29.11
CA PRO A 48 18.23 16.59 28.55
C PRO A 48 17.48 15.56 29.42
N GLN A 49 16.31 15.13 28.95
CA GLN A 49 15.59 13.99 29.51
C GLN A 49 16.17 12.67 28.97
N PRO A 50 16.13 11.60 29.79
CA PRO A 50 16.91 10.39 29.56
C PRO A 50 16.49 9.70 28.26
N LEU A 51 17.51 9.31 27.49
CA LEU A 51 17.43 8.56 26.24
C LEU A 51 16.38 7.44 26.31
N SER A 52 15.17 7.72 25.83
CA SER A 52 14.24 6.68 25.42
C SER A 52 14.95 5.92 24.31
N ARG A 53 15.42 4.71 24.66
CA ARG A 53 16.09 3.76 23.77
C ARG A 53 15.43 3.85 22.41
N LYS A 54 16.14 4.39 21.42
CA LYS A 54 15.61 4.55 20.06
C LYS A 54 15.16 3.17 19.59
N ALA A 55 13.86 2.93 19.60
CA ALA A 55 13.31 1.73 19.00
C ALA A 55 13.72 1.79 17.53
N LYS A 56 14.49 0.80 17.10
CA LYS A 56 14.93 0.70 15.71
C LYS A 56 13.64 0.51 14.91
N SER A 57 13.20 1.55 14.19
CA SER A 57 12.03 1.45 13.32
C SER A 57 12.30 0.35 12.30
N ILE A 58 11.34 -0.57 12.17
CA ILE A 58 11.48 -1.74 11.31
C ILE A 58 11.00 -1.31 9.93
N PRO A 59 11.85 -1.34 8.89
CA PRO A 59 11.42 -0.97 7.56
C PRO A 59 10.38 -1.96 7.04
N VAL A 60 9.47 -1.46 6.20
CA VAL A 60 8.49 -2.30 5.50
C VAL A 60 9.23 -3.32 4.65
N GLN A 61 8.94 -4.60 4.85
CA GLN A 61 9.62 -5.69 4.16
C GLN A 61 8.68 -6.33 3.14
N THR A 62 9.13 -6.35 1.88
CA THR A 62 8.39 -6.98 0.78
C THR A 62 9.02 -8.33 0.44
N PHE A 63 8.18 -9.34 0.23
CA PHE A 63 8.57 -10.69 -0.17
C PHE A 63 7.79 -11.10 -1.40
N GLU A 64 8.48 -11.73 -2.34
CA GLU A 64 7.86 -12.38 -3.48
C GLU A 64 7.73 -13.86 -3.19
N VAL A 65 6.51 -14.39 -3.28
CA VAL A 65 6.25 -15.81 -3.07
C VAL A 65 5.59 -16.39 -4.31
N LYS A 66 6.04 -17.58 -4.70
CA LYS A 66 5.41 -18.39 -5.74
C LYS A 66 4.64 -19.50 -5.05
N LEU A 67 3.34 -19.56 -5.34
CA LEU A 67 2.52 -20.71 -4.99
C LEU A 67 2.61 -21.70 -6.15
N ASP A 68 3.38 -22.77 -5.94
CA ASP A 68 3.38 -23.92 -6.85
C ASP A 68 2.08 -24.71 -6.62
N ILE A 69 1.15 -24.60 -7.55
CA ILE A 69 -0.09 -25.38 -7.51
C ILE A 69 0.25 -26.80 -7.98
N THR A 70 0.67 -27.65 -7.05
CA THR A 70 0.92 -29.07 -7.26
C THR A 70 0.04 -29.89 -6.34
N LEU A 71 -1.27 -29.98 -6.62
CA LEU A 71 -2.04 -31.17 -6.20
C LEU A 71 -3.43 -31.23 -6.86
N GLY A 72 -3.64 -32.28 -7.65
CA GLY A 72 -4.97 -32.85 -7.93
C GLY A 72 -5.44 -32.79 -9.38
N ASP A 73 -5.20 -31.70 -10.10
CA ASP A 73 -5.83 -31.48 -11.40
C ASP A 73 -4.79 -31.22 -12.50
N LEU A 74 -4.46 -32.26 -13.28
CA LEU A 74 -3.54 -32.18 -14.42
C LEU A 74 -4.00 -31.19 -15.51
N THR A 75 -5.23 -30.65 -15.47
CA THR A 75 -5.69 -29.67 -16.46
C THR A 75 -5.09 -28.27 -16.28
N LYS A 76 -4.33 -28.00 -15.20
CA LYS A 76 -3.71 -26.69 -14.90
C LYS A 76 -2.21 -26.78 -14.57
N ILE A 77 -1.54 -27.83 -15.05
CA ILE A 77 -0.07 -27.94 -14.99
C ILE A 77 0.56 -26.72 -15.69
N GLY A 78 1.41 -25.97 -14.97
CA GLY A 78 2.24 -24.90 -15.52
C GLY A 78 1.91 -23.45 -15.11
N LYS A 79 0.91 -23.20 -14.26
CA LYS A 79 0.58 -21.84 -13.79
C LYS A 79 0.94 -21.65 -12.31
N SER A 80 2.21 -21.37 -12.01
CA SER A 80 2.59 -20.88 -10.69
C SER A 80 2.02 -19.47 -10.48
N GLN A 81 1.29 -19.25 -9.39
CA GLN A 81 0.81 -17.90 -9.06
C GLN A 81 1.88 -17.17 -8.26
N LYS A 82 2.18 -15.94 -8.68
CA LYS A 82 3.14 -15.05 -8.00
C LYS A 82 2.38 -14.06 -7.15
N TYR A 83 2.76 -14.00 -5.87
CA TYR A 83 2.21 -13.05 -4.91
C TYR A 83 3.32 -12.17 -4.35
N THR A 84 2.97 -10.94 -4.00
CA THR A 84 3.83 -10.01 -3.26
C THR A 84 3.24 -9.80 -1.87
N LEU A 85 4.01 -10.08 -0.83
CA LEU A 85 3.66 -9.90 0.58
C LEU A 85 4.44 -8.71 1.14
N SER A 86 3.74 -7.65 1.56
CA SER A 86 4.35 -6.49 2.20
C SER A 86 4.00 -6.46 3.68
N VAL A 87 5.01 -6.48 4.54
CA VAL A 87 4.87 -6.48 6.00
C VAL A 87 5.27 -5.12 6.54
N ASP A 88 4.32 -4.42 7.12
CA ASP A 88 4.54 -3.20 7.89
C ASP A 88 4.31 -3.50 9.37
N VAL A 89 5.40 -3.66 10.11
CA VAL A 89 5.34 -3.99 11.54
C VAL A 89 4.89 -2.78 12.35
N GLU A 90 5.28 -1.58 11.94
CA GLU A 90 4.99 -0.33 12.65
C GLU A 90 3.52 0.08 12.44
N GLY A 91 3.02 -0.04 11.20
CA GLY A 91 1.62 0.15 10.86
C GLY A 91 0.71 -1.04 11.21
N GLY A 92 1.28 -2.17 11.62
CA GLY A 92 0.54 -3.39 11.97
C GLY A 92 -0.27 -3.95 10.80
N LYS A 93 0.29 -3.96 9.60
CA LYS A 93 -0.40 -4.35 8.36
C LYS A 93 0.40 -5.40 7.59
N LEU A 94 -0.33 -6.35 7.02
CA LEU A 94 0.18 -7.29 6.02
C LEU A 94 -0.66 -7.12 4.75
N VAL A 95 -0.02 -6.76 3.64
CA VAL A 95 -0.68 -6.60 2.34
C VAL A 95 -0.23 -7.73 1.42
N VAL A 96 -1.19 -8.37 0.75
CA VAL A 96 -0.93 -9.43 -0.22
C VAL A 96 -1.47 -9.02 -1.57
N LEU A 97 -0.59 -8.96 -2.57
CA LEU A 97 -0.94 -8.64 -3.95
C LEU A 97 -0.80 -9.88 -4.82
N LYS A 98 -1.89 -10.30 -5.46
CA LYS A 98 -1.89 -11.41 -6.42
C LYS A 98 -1.67 -10.87 -7.82
N LYS A 99 -0.54 -11.22 -8.43
CA LYS A 99 -0.22 -10.79 -9.80
C LYS A 99 -0.85 -11.75 -10.80
N GLN A 100 -2.06 -11.44 -11.28
CA GLN A 100 -2.73 -12.17 -12.35
C GLN A 100 -2.50 -11.47 -13.69
N LYS A 101 -2.26 -12.24 -14.76
CA LYS A 101 -1.92 -11.71 -16.09
C LYS A 101 -3.12 -11.09 -16.83
N ASP A 102 -4.35 -11.47 -16.46
CA ASP A 102 -5.58 -11.16 -17.22
C ASP A 102 -6.79 -10.77 -16.34
N SER A 103 -6.60 -10.55 -15.03
CA SER A 103 -7.65 -9.96 -14.17
C SER A 103 -7.07 -8.89 -13.26
N GLN A 104 -7.97 -7.98 -12.85
CA GLN A 104 -7.79 -6.99 -11.80
C GLN A 104 -6.90 -7.53 -10.67
N GLU A 105 -5.85 -6.78 -10.33
CA GLU A 105 -4.92 -7.16 -9.27
C GLU A 105 -5.67 -7.27 -7.94
N ASP A 106 -5.75 -8.48 -7.38
CA ASP A 106 -6.40 -8.71 -6.09
C ASP A 106 -5.42 -8.28 -4.98
N TRP A 107 -5.73 -7.19 -4.27
CA TRP A 107 -4.96 -6.73 -3.11
C TRP A 107 -5.75 -6.97 -1.81
N ASN A 108 -5.19 -7.79 -0.93
CA ASN A 108 -5.78 -8.15 0.36
C ASN A 108 -4.98 -7.52 1.49
N THR A 109 -5.65 -6.77 2.37
CA THR A 109 -5.01 -6.16 3.54
C THR A 109 -5.48 -6.83 4.83
N PHE A 110 -4.52 -7.31 5.63
CA PHE A 110 -4.73 -7.80 6.98
C PHE A 110 -4.30 -6.72 7.97
N THR A 111 -5.25 -6.25 8.78
CA THR A 111 -5.00 -5.29 9.86
C THR A 111 -4.46 -5.96 11.10
N HIS A 112 -3.94 -5.15 12.03
CA HIS A 112 -3.36 -5.62 13.29
C HIS A 112 -4.29 -6.60 14.03
N ASP A 113 -5.57 -6.27 14.20
CA ASP A 113 -6.54 -7.14 14.87
C ASP A 113 -6.77 -8.45 14.13
N LYS A 114 -6.88 -8.41 12.79
CA LYS A 114 -7.08 -9.61 11.97
C LYS A 114 -5.85 -10.52 12.04
N ILE A 115 -4.64 -9.96 12.01
CA ILE A 115 -3.39 -10.69 12.21
C ILE A 115 -3.35 -11.30 13.62
N ARG A 116 -3.72 -10.53 14.65
CA ARG A 116 -3.76 -11.00 16.04
C ARG A 116 -4.73 -12.17 16.21
N GLN A 117 -5.90 -12.10 15.58
CA GLN A 117 -6.89 -13.18 15.58
C GLN A 117 -6.36 -14.41 14.85
N LEU A 118 -5.73 -14.23 13.67
CA LEU A 118 -5.13 -15.33 12.93
C LEU A 118 -4.08 -16.05 13.77
N ILE A 119 -3.18 -15.32 14.44
CA ILE A 119 -2.15 -15.89 15.33
C ILE A 119 -2.79 -16.71 16.46
N LYS A 120 -3.85 -16.18 17.10
CA LYS A 120 -4.57 -16.89 18.18
C LYS A 120 -5.25 -18.18 17.69
N SER A 121 -5.69 -18.20 16.43
CA SER A 121 -6.33 -19.38 15.83
C SER A 121 -5.32 -20.44 15.36
N GLN A 122 -4.03 -20.13 15.27
CA GLN A 122 -3.01 -21.09 14.85
C GLN A 122 -2.67 -22.08 15.97
N ARG A 123 -2.54 -23.36 15.60
CA ARG A 123 -2.05 -24.42 16.50
C ARG A 123 -0.52 -24.56 16.49
N VAL A 124 0.15 -23.91 15.54
CA VAL A 124 1.60 -24.00 15.32
C VAL A 124 2.25 -22.68 15.69
N GLN A 125 3.30 -22.73 16.52
CA GLN A 125 4.06 -21.54 16.92
C GLN A 125 4.91 -21.01 15.76
N ASN A 126 5.09 -19.68 15.70
CA ASN A 126 5.91 -18.99 14.71
C ASN A 126 5.54 -19.21 13.23
N LYS A 127 4.34 -19.75 12.96
CA LYS A 127 3.79 -19.88 11.61
C LYS A 127 2.41 -19.25 11.57
N LEU A 128 2.14 -18.49 10.52
CA LEU A 128 0.84 -17.87 10.28
C LEU A 128 0.28 -18.42 8.96
N GLY A 129 -0.84 -19.14 9.04
CA GLY A 129 -1.58 -19.57 7.85
C GLY A 129 -2.54 -18.48 7.39
N ILE A 130 -2.44 -18.08 6.13
CA ILE A 130 -3.37 -17.16 5.46
C ILE A 130 -4.04 -17.89 4.30
N VAL A 131 -5.36 -17.69 4.16
CA VAL A 131 -6.17 -18.29 3.09
C VAL A 131 -6.66 -17.16 2.19
N PHE A 132 -6.61 -17.39 0.88
CA PHE A 132 -7.13 -16.47 -0.13
C PHE A 132 -8.53 -16.93 -0.53
N GLU A 133 -9.47 -15.99 -0.69
CA GLU A 133 -10.73 -16.28 -1.38
C GLU A 133 -10.44 -16.54 -2.87
N LYS A 134 -11.21 -17.45 -3.47
CA LYS A 134 -10.95 -18.03 -4.79
C LYS A 134 -11.51 -17.17 -5.92
#